data_AF-A0A6P0KBH0-F1
#
_entry.id   AF-A0A6P0KBH0-F1
#
_cell.length_a   1.000
_cell.length_b   1.000
_cell.length_c   1.000
_cell.angle_alpha   90.00
_cell.angle_beta   90.00
_cell.angle_gamma   90.00
#
_symmetry.space_group_name_H-M   'P 1'
#
loop_
_entity.id
_entity.type
_entity.pdbx_description
1 polymer ?
#
loop_
_entity_poly.entity_id
_entity_poly.type
_entity_poly.pdbx_seq_one_letter_code
_entity_poly.pdbx_strand_id
1 'polypeptide(L)'
;MKPKFSTLIILIWVATIILAPFAFSEFYLPLIRDHFFKFHEILRGDWYKQTTGFILLSLVLFEVVLTARKRSRKWKVTIPGSMKLWRSLHIFLGIALLGMVLIHTGGSTGENYNAIFLWVFFGVSLSALVGVVAETGIVESPRREFSLVPAVTSDMGKMLPIYSKGVLVRGLRLIWLSIHIFLVSIFVIMLGFHIFLAYYFQ
;
A
#
# COMPACT_ATOMS: atom_id res chain seq x y z
N MET A 1 -15.38 -5.53 -10.24
CA MET A 1 -15.83 -4.16 -10.60
C MET A 1 -14.74 -3.17 -10.20
N LYS A 2 -14.63 -1.98 -10.81
CA LYS A 2 -13.70 -0.96 -10.27
C LYS A 2 -14.28 -0.48 -8.92
N PRO A 3 -13.50 -0.43 -7.83
CA PRO A 3 -14.02 0.08 -6.55
C PRO A 3 -14.49 1.52 -6.73
N LYS A 4 -15.65 1.82 -6.15
CA LYS A 4 -16.23 3.18 -6.13
C LYS A 4 -15.46 4.04 -5.15
N PHE A 5 -15.61 5.36 -5.23
CA PHE A 5 -15.00 6.28 -4.27
C PHE A 5 -15.36 5.93 -2.82
N SER A 6 -16.63 5.62 -2.52
CA SER A 6 -17.06 5.20 -1.18
C SER A 6 -16.36 3.94 -0.68
N THR A 7 -16.14 2.95 -1.55
CA THR A 7 -15.36 1.75 -1.22
C THR A 7 -13.92 2.13 -0.86
N LEU A 8 -13.30 3.03 -1.60
CA LEU A 8 -11.93 3.46 -1.32
C LEU A 8 -11.82 4.23 0.01
N ILE A 9 -12.81 5.03 0.38
CA ILE A 9 -12.86 5.69 1.69
C ILE A 9 -12.94 4.64 2.82
N ILE A 10 -13.77 3.61 2.67
CA ILE A 10 -13.83 2.50 3.64
C ILE A 10 -12.46 1.82 3.75
N LEU A 11 -11.80 1.54 2.62
CA LEU A 11 -10.48 0.92 2.62
C LEU A 11 -9.40 1.81 3.28
N ILE A 12 -9.50 3.14 3.19
CA ILE A 12 -8.63 4.04 3.97
C ILE A 12 -8.84 3.83 5.46
N TRP A 13 -10.08 3.81 5.94
CA TRP A 13 -10.36 3.59 7.35
C TRP A 13 -9.86 2.23 7.84
N VAL A 14 -10.06 1.17 7.03
CA VAL A 14 -9.52 -0.16 7.31
C VAL A 14 -7.99 -0.11 7.38
N ALA A 15 -7.31 0.53 6.43
CA ALA A 15 -5.87 0.68 6.46
C ALA A 15 -5.38 1.45 7.69
N THR A 16 -6.07 2.53 8.07
CA THR A 16 -5.77 3.31 9.28
C THR A 16 -5.89 2.47 10.54
N ILE A 17 -6.94 1.65 10.65
CA ILE A 17 -7.12 0.73 11.78
C ILE A 17 -5.99 -0.32 11.82
N ILE A 18 -5.60 -0.87 10.67
CA ILE A 18 -4.49 -1.83 10.59
C ILE A 18 -3.14 -1.17 10.92
N LEU A 19 -2.96 0.10 10.58
CA LEU A 19 -1.72 0.85 10.86
C LEU A 19 -1.63 1.31 12.32
N ALA A 20 -2.75 1.48 13.02
CA ALA A 20 -2.76 2.00 14.38
C ALA A 20 -1.88 1.20 15.36
N PRO A 21 -1.88 -0.15 15.39
CA PRO A 21 -0.95 -0.91 16.23
C PRO A 21 0.53 -0.65 15.97
N PHE A 22 0.94 -0.20 14.78
CA PHE A 22 2.34 0.18 14.57
C PHE A 22 2.66 1.54 15.20
N ALA A 23 1.70 2.46 15.20
CA ALA A 23 1.88 3.78 15.80
C ALA A 23 1.93 3.73 17.35
N PHE A 24 1.27 2.75 17.95
CA PHE A 24 1.22 2.58 19.41
C PHE A 24 2.09 1.42 19.92
N SER A 25 3.00 0.88 19.08
CA SER A 25 3.79 -0.31 19.39
C SER A 25 4.60 -0.20 20.69
N GLU A 26 5.16 0.98 20.94
CA GLU A 26 5.94 1.27 22.16
C GLU A 26 5.12 1.14 23.45
N PHE A 27 3.80 1.34 23.37
CA PHE A 27 2.93 1.27 24.54
C PHE A 27 2.50 -0.15 24.83
N TYR A 28 1.95 -0.90 23.87
CA TYR A 28 1.35 -2.21 24.17
C TYR A 28 2.32 -3.39 24.06
N LEU A 29 3.41 -3.31 23.28
CA LEU A 29 4.34 -4.44 23.17
C LEU A 29 5.03 -4.78 24.51
N PRO A 30 5.44 -3.81 25.35
CA PRO A 30 5.89 -4.09 26.71
C PRO A 30 4.81 -4.78 27.55
N LEU A 31 3.54 -4.33 27.48
CA LEU A 31 2.44 -4.98 28.19
C LEU A 31 2.24 -6.44 27.73
N ILE A 32 2.34 -6.72 26.42
CA ILE A 32 2.26 -8.08 25.90
C ILE A 32 3.42 -8.94 26.42
N ARG A 33 4.64 -8.41 26.38
CA ARG A 33 5.84 -9.09 26.89
C ARG A 33 5.70 -9.43 28.37
N ASP A 34 5.22 -8.48 29.17
CA ASP A 34 5.23 -8.56 30.63
C ASP A 34 4.02 -9.33 31.19
N HIS A 35 2.85 -9.25 30.54
CA HIS A 35 1.61 -9.89 31.02
C HIS A 35 1.15 -11.10 30.19
N PHE A 36 1.61 -11.25 28.94
CA PHE A 36 1.17 -12.28 28.01
C PHE A 36 2.35 -13.07 27.42
N PHE A 37 3.25 -13.53 28.30
CA PHE A 37 4.49 -14.20 27.91
C PHE A 37 4.32 -15.32 26.87
N LYS A 38 3.36 -16.25 27.07
CA LYS A 38 3.12 -17.36 26.11
C LYS A 38 2.74 -16.86 24.72
N PHE A 39 1.95 -15.78 24.65
CA PHE A 39 1.58 -15.18 23.38
C PHE A 39 2.78 -14.50 22.72
N HIS A 40 3.59 -13.78 23.50
CA HIS A 40 4.85 -13.19 23.03
C HIS A 40 5.83 -14.26 22.51
N GLU A 41 5.92 -15.41 23.18
CA GLU A 41 6.74 -16.55 22.76
C GLU A 41 6.29 -17.12 21.42
N ILE A 42 4.98 -17.31 21.22
CA ILE A 42 4.42 -17.76 19.93
C ILE A 42 4.79 -16.80 18.80
N LEU A 43 4.62 -15.48 19.00
CA LEU A 43 4.97 -14.48 18.00
C LEU A 43 6.46 -14.51 17.63
N ARG A 44 7.33 -14.89 18.58
CA ARG A 44 8.77 -14.98 18.36
C ARG A 44 9.23 -16.31 17.79
N GLY A 45 8.42 -17.36 17.87
CA GLY A 45 8.74 -18.71 17.43
C GLY A 45 8.93 -18.82 15.92
N ASP A 46 9.87 -19.67 15.51
CA ASP A 46 10.29 -19.82 14.11
C ASP A 46 9.14 -20.31 13.21
N TRP A 47 8.34 -21.25 13.70
CA TRP A 47 7.19 -21.77 12.96
C TRP A 47 6.19 -20.67 12.59
N TYR A 48 5.88 -19.78 13.54
CA TYR A 48 4.98 -18.66 13.34
C TYR A 48 5.54 -17.69 12.29
N LYS A 49 6.80 -17.28 12.45
CA LYS A 49 7.48 -16.34 11.55
C LYS A 49 7.62 -16.89 10.14
N GLN A 50 7.99 -18.16 9.99
CA GLN A 50 8.13 -18.80 8.67
C GLN A 50 6.77 -18.92 7.97
N THR A 51 5.75 -19.43 8.68
CA THR A 51 4.42 -19.61 8.09
C THR A 51 3.83 -18.28 7.63
N THR A 52 3.82 -17.27 8.52
CA THR A 52 3.31 -15.94 8.18
C THR A 52 4.18 -15.24 7.13
N GLY A 53 5.50 -15.45 7.14
CA GLY A 53 6.44 -14.95 6.13
C GLY A 53 6.21 -15.52 4.73
N PHE A 54 5.95 -16.83 4.60
CA PHE A 54 5.62 -17.45 3.30
C PHE A 54 4.24 -17.03 2.79
N ILE A 55 3.27 -16.83 3.68
CA ILE A 55 1.97 -16.25 3.31
C ILE A 55 2.17 -14.83 2.77
N LEU A 56 2.96 -14.00 3.46
CA LEU A 56 3.30 -12.66 3.00
C LEU A 56 4.01 -12.67 1.64
N LEU A 57 5.02 -13.52 1.48
CA LEU A 57 5.73 -13.67 0.21
C LEU A 57 4.78 -14.04 -0.92
N SER A 58 3.86 -14.97 -0.67
CA SER A 58 2.83 -15.36 -1.65
C SER A 58 1.96 -14.17 -2.05
N LEU A 59 1.48 -13.37 -1.08
CA LEU A 59 0.71 -12.16 -1.35
C LEU A 59 1.52 -11.14 -2.17
N VAL A 60 2.78 -10.89 -1.82
CA VAL A 60 3.66 -10.00 -2.60
C VAL A 60 3.85 -10.50 -4.03
N LEU A 61 4.04 -11.81 -4.23
CA LEU A 61 4.15 -12.38 -5.57
C LEU A 61 2.87 -12.13 -6.38
N PHE A 62 1.69 -12.30 -5.79
CA PHE A 62 0.42 -11.96 -6.44
C PHE A 62 0.32 -10.46 -6.80
N GLU A 63 0.80 -9.57 -5.95
CA GLU A 63 0.86 -8.13 -6.23
C GLU A 63 1.74 -7.82 -7.45
N VAL A 64 2.89 -8.48 -7.55
CA VAL A 64 3.82 -8.31 -8.68
C VAL A 64 3.27 -8.93 -9.96
N VAL A 65 2.45 -9.99 -9.87
CA VAL A 65 1.81 -10.65 -11.03
C VAL A 65 0.92 -9.68 -11.81
N LEU A 66 0.36 -8.62 -11.19
CA LEU A 66 -0.35 -7.57 -11.96
C LEU A 66 0.53 -6.96 -13.06
N THR A 67 1.80 -6.72 -12.75
CA THR A 67 2.79 -6.19 -13.72
C THR A 67 3.04 -7.19 -14.83
N ALA A 68 3.22 -8.48 -14.47
CA ALA A 68 3.35 -9.56 -15.43
C ALA A 68 2.12 -9.66 -16.33
N ARG A 69 0.90 -9.59 -15.78
CA ARG A 69 -0.34 -9.54 -16.54
C ARG A 69 -0.32 -8.35 -17.51
N LYS A 70 0.00 -7.14 -17.06
CA LYS A 70 0.01 -5.96 -17.96
C LYS A 70 0.94 -6.15 -19.17
N ARG A 71 2.03 -6.90 -19.00
CA ARG A 71 3.03 -7.20 -20.05
C ARG A 71 2.83 -8.54 -20.77
N SER A 72 1.94 -9.40 -20.27
CA SER A 72 1.71 -10.78 -20.76
C SER A 72 1.47 -10.86 -22.28
N ARG A 73 0.68 -9.92 -22.84
CA ARG A 73 0.43 -9.82 -24.29
C ARG A 73 1.71 -9.59 -25.12
N LYS A 74 2.68 -8.83 -24.58
CA LYS A 74 3.98 -8.61 -25.23
C LYS A 74 4.85 -9.87 -25.16
N TRP A 75 4.69 -10.67 -24.09
CA TRP A 75 5.45 -11.91 -23.87
C TRP A 75 4.81 -13.16 -24.50
N LYS A 76 3.71 -13.01 -25.26
CA LYS A 76 2.94 -14.13 -25.84
C LYS A 76 2.43 -15.14 -24.81
N VAL A 77 2.36 -14.76 -23.53
CA VAL A 77 1.78 -15.57 -22.45
C VAL A 77 0.38 -15.02 -22.15
N THR A 78 -0.64 -15.87 -22.08
CA THR A 78 -2.01 -15.44 -21.76
C THR A 78 -2.31 -15.63 -20.29
N ILE A 79 -2.25 -14.55 -19.51
CA ILE A 79 -2.77 -14.56 -18.14
C ILE A 79 -4.27 -14.24 -18.19
N PRO A 80 -5.16 -15.14 -17.73
CA PRO A 80 -6.61 -14.98 -17.84
C PRO A 80 -7.12 -13.82 -16.97
N GLY A 81 -8.36 -13.40 -17.20
CA GLY A 81 -9.02 -12.35 -16.42
C GLY A 81 -8.91 -10.93 -17.00
N SER A 82 -9.96 -10.14 -16.74
CA SER A 82 -10.05 -8.77 -17.23
C SER A 82 -9.10 -7.83 -16.48
N MET A 83 -8.61 -6.77 -17.12
CA MET A 83 -7.79 -5.75 -16.43
C MET A 83 -8.53 -5.07 -15.28
N LYS A 84 -9.87 -5.01 -15.35
CA LYS A 84 -10.70 -4.49 -14.25
C LYS A 84 -10.64 -5.40 -13.03
N LEU A 85 -10.67 -6.72 -13.22
CA LEU A 85 -10.53 -7.70 -12.14
C LEU A 85 -9.15 -7.61 -11.49
N TRP A 86 -8.07 -7.66 -12.28
CA TRP A 86 -6.70 -7.60 -11.78
C TRP A 86 -6.40 -6.34 -10.97
N ARG A 87 -6.90 -5.18 -11.41
CA ARG A 87 -6.78 -3.93 -10.64
C ARG A 87 -7.57 -3.98 -9.33
N SER A 88 -8.75 -4.59 -9.35
CA SER A 88 -9.55 -4.76 -8.12
C SER A 88 -8.80 -5.67 -7.14
N LEU A 89 -8.29 -6.81 -7.61
CA LEU A 89 -7.53 -7.75 -6.79
C LEU A 89 -6.31 -7.08 -6.17
N HIS A 90 -5.50 -6.36 -6.94
CA HIS A 90 -4.34 -5.60 -6.44
C HIS A 90 -4.69 -4.61 -5.30
N ILE A 91 -5.85 -3.94 -5.38
CA ILE A 91 -6.27 -3.02 -4.31
C ILE A 91 -6.64 -3.80 -3.03
N PHE A 92 -7.44 -4.86 -3.15
CA PHE A 92 -7.88 -5.64 -1.98
C PHE A 92 -6.78 -6.50 -1.38
N LEU A 93 -5.95 -7.11 -2.22
CA LEU A 93 -4.77 -7.87 -1.81
C LEU A 93 -3.73 -6.94 -1.17
N GLY A 94 -3.60 -5.69 -1.60
CA GLY A 94 -2.73 -4.71 -0.93
C GLY A 94 -3.16 -4.42 0.51
N ILE A 95 -4.48 -4.30 0.76
CA ILE A 95 -5.02 -4.16 2.11
C ILE A 95 -4.84 -5.44 2.93
N ALA A 96 -5.06 -6.61 2.31
CA ALA A 96 -4.82 -7.89 2.96
C ALA A 96 -3.33 -8.10 3.31
N LEU A 97 -2.43 -7.66 2.44
CA LEU A 97 -0.98 -7.67 2.65
C LEU A 97 -0.60 -6.77 3.82
N LEU A 98 -1.16 -5.55 3.90
CA LEU A 98 -0.98 -4.66 5.04
C LEU A 98 -1.42 -5.31 6.37
N GLY A 99 -2.58 -5.98 6.37
CA GLY A 99 -3.07 -6.74 7.51
C GLY A 99 -2.18 -7.94 7.87
N MET A 100 -1.67 -8.68 6.88
CA MET A 100 -0.75 -9.78 7.15
C MET A 100 0.62 -9.31 7.65
N VAL A 101 1.07 -8.11 7.27
CA VAL A 101 2.30 -7.54 7.85
C VAL A 101 2.11 -7.28 9.34
N LEU A 102 0.95 -6.73 9.74
CA LEU A 102 0.59 -6.58 11.15
C LEU A 102 0.62 -7.93 11.90
N ILE A 103 0.05 -8.98 11.29
CA ILE A 103 0.06 -10.32 11.88
C ILE A 103 1.51 -10.81 11.99
N HIS A 104 2.29 -10.80 10.91
CA HIS A 104 3.65 -11.31 10.86
C HIS A 104 4.59 -10.63 11.88
N THR A 105 4.46 -9.32 12.08
CA THR A 105 5.33 -8.59 13.03
C THR A 105 4.73 -8.45 14.43
N GLY A 106 3.46 -8.86 14.63
CA GLY A 106 2.70 -8.55 15.84
C GLY A 106 2.55 -7.04 16.09
N GLY A 107 2.73 -6.21 15.04
CA GLY A 107 2.75 -4.75 15.14
C GLY A 107 4.08 -4.15 15.60
N SER A 108 5.12 -4.96 15.77
CA SER A 108 6.48 -4.46 15.97
C SER A 108 6.98 -3.71 14.73
N THR A 109 7.58 -2.55 14.95
CA THR A 109 8.24 -1.75 13.90
C THR A 109 9.63 -2.27 13.55
N GLY A 110 10.19 -3.17 14.36
CA GLY A 110 11.54 -3.71 14.19
C GLY A 110 12.65 -2.70 14.48
N GLU A 111 13.89 -3.12 14.30
CA GLU A 111 15.08 -2.28 14.48
C GLU A 111 15.93 -2.26 13.20
N ASN A 112 16.74 -1.21 13.05
CA ASN A 112 17.73 -1.06 11.98
C ASN A 112 17.13 -1.32 10.58
N TYR A 113 17.60 -2.37 9.91
CA TYR A 113 17.16 -2.76 8.58
C TYR A 113 15.65 -3.05 8.50
N ASN A 114 15.11 -3.77 9.49
CA ASN A 114 13.69 -4.15 9.50
C ASN A 114 12.78 -2.94 9.68
N ALA A 115 13.23 -1.95 10.47
CA ALA A 115 12.51 -0.67 10.61
C ALA A 115 12.45 0.08 9.28
N ILE A 116 13.59 0.25 8.60
CA ILE A 116 13.63 0.93 7.29
C ILE A 116 12.77 0.17 6.28
N PHE A 117 12.87 -1.17 6.26
CA PHE A 117 12.09 -2.00 5.34
C PHE A 117 10.58 -1.83 5.55
N LEU A 118 10.13 -1.81 6.81
CA LEU A 118 8.73 -1.58 7.14
C LEU A 118 8.26 -0.16 6.74
N TRP A 119 9.08 0.87 6.96
CA TRP A 119 8.74 2.24 6.55
C TRP A 119 8.64 2.39 5.03
N VAL A 120 9.51 1.72 4.27
CA VAL A 120 9.38 1.65 2.81
C VAL A 120 8.07 0.97 2.41
N PHE A 121 7.71 -0.14 3.07
CA PHE A 121 6.43 -0.81 2.84
C PHE A 121 5.22 0.09 3.17
N PHE A 122 5.26 0.88 4.24
CA PHE A 122 4.24 1.88 4.53
C PHE A 122 4.18 2.96 3.44
N GLY A 123 5.33 3.42 2.94
CA GLY A 123 5.39 4.34 1.80
C GLY A 123 4.73 3.75 0.55
N VAL A 124 5.00 2.48 0.22
CA VAL A 124 4.36 1.76 -0.88
C VAL A 124 2.83 1.76 -0.71
N SER A 125 2.36 1.37 0.47
CA SER A 125 0.93 1.27 0.78
C SER A 125 0.24 2.64 0.71
N LEU A 126 0.79 3.66 1.36
CA LEU A 126 0.22 5.01 1.41
C LEU A 126 0.21 5.68 0.03
N SER A 127 1.30 5.57 -0.73
CA SER A 127 1.36 6.13 -2.09
C SER A 127 0.31 5.52 -3.02
N ALA A 128 0.01 4.22 -2.87
CA ALA A 128 -1.06 3.54 -3.59
C ALA A 128 -2.45 4.05 -3.18
N LEU A 129 -2.75 4.08 -1.87
CA LEU A 129 -4.05 4.51 -1.36
C LEU A 129 -4.35 5.97 -1.69
N VAL A 130 -3.41 6.88 -1.40
CA VAL A 130 -3.58 8.32 -1.67
C VAL A 130 -3.74 8.55 -3.17
N GLY A 131 -2.91 7.90 -4.00
CA GLY A 131 -2.99 8.02 -5.45
C GLY A 131 -4.35 7.59 -6.03
N VAL A 132 -4.85 6.42 -5.63
CA VAL A 132 -6.12 5.90 -6.16
C VAL A 132 -7.34 6.66 -5.65
N VAL A 133 -7.32 7.10 -4.40
CA VAL A 133 -8.41 7.88 -3.79
C VAL A 133 -8.48 9.27 -4.41
N ALA A 134 -7.34 9.96 -4.55
CA ALA A 134 -7.26 11.26 -5.20
C ALA A 134 -7.73 11.19 -6.66
N GLU A 135 -7.25 10.20 -7.44
CA GLU A 135 -7.69 9.99 -8.82
C GLU A 135 -9.22 9.76 -8.89
N THR A 136 -9.73 8.85 -8.06
CA THR A 136 -11.14 8.44 -8.12
C THR A 136 -12.07 9.53 -7.60
N GLY A 137 -11.68 10.25 -6.56
CA GLY A 137 -12.46 11.38 -6.02
C GLY A 137 -12.64 12.49 -7.04
N ILE A 138 -11.58 12.81 -7.81
CA ILE A 138 -11.72 13.75 -8.93
C ILE A 138 -12.61 13.17 -10.02
N VAL A 139 -12.36 11.93 -10.46
CA VAL A 139 -13.14 11.29 -11.54
C VAL A 139 -14.64 11.20 -11.23
N GLU A 140 -15.02 10.87 -10.00
CA GLU A 140 -16.42 10.74 -9.57
C GLU A 140 -17.05 12.09 -9.16
N SER A 141 -16.24 13.14 -8.96
CA SER A 141 -16.76 14.48 -8.64
C SER A 141 -17.68 15.01 -9.75
N PRO A 142 -18.80 15.67 -9.42
CA PRO A 142 -19.67 16.31 -10.41
C PRO A 142 -19.01 17.54 -11.08
N ARG A 143 -17.92 18.07 -10.51
CA ARG A 143 -17.22 19.24 -11.04
C ARG A 143 -16.45 18.89 -12.33
N ARG A 144 -16.56 19.75 -13.34
CA ARG A 144 -15.85 19.63 -14.63
C ARG A 144 -14.48 20.30 -14.61
N GLU A 145 -14.35 21.34 -13.80
CA GLU A 145 -13.17 22.18 -13.67
C GLU A 145 -12.77 22.32 -12.20
N PHE A 146 -11.47 22.38 -11.96
CA PHE A 146 -10.89 22.52 -10.64
C PHE A 146 -9.95 23.72 -10.65
N SER A 147 -10.13 24.62 -9.68
CA SER A 147 -9.23 25.73 -9.42
C SER A 147 -8.62 25.56 -8.03
N LEU A 148 -7.36 25.94 -7.88
CA LEU A 148 -6.66 25.97 -6.58
C LEU A 148 -7.20 27.07 -5.66
N VAL A 149 -7.88 28.08 -6.21
CA VAL A 149 -8.49 29.19 -5.47
C VAL A 149 -9.96 29.32 -5.88
N PRO A 150 -10.91 29.42 -4.93
CA PRO A 150 -12.30 29.70 -5.26
C PRO A 150 -12.37 31.00 -6.09
N ALA A 151 -12.91 30.92 -7.31
CA ALA A 151 -12.98 32.06 -8.24
C ALA A 151 -13.80 33.27 -7.72
N VAL A 152 -14.38 33.16 -6.53
CA VAL A 152 -15.40 34.08 -6.01
C VAL A 152 -14.81 35.19 -5.12
N THR A 153 -13.56 35.12 -4.65
CA THR A 153 -13.09 36.06 -3.59
C THR A 153 -11.81 36.86 -3.87
N SER A 154 -11.15 36.75 -5.04
CA SER A 154 -10.01 37.63 -5.34
C SER A 154 -9.75 37.79 -6.83
N ASP A 155 -9.30 38.97 -7.26
CA ASP A 155 -8.79 39.18 -8.63
C ASP A 155 -7.62 38.25 -8.97
N MET A 156 -6.91 37.75 -7.94
CA MET A 156 -5.89 36.70 -8.05
C MET A 156 -6.48 35.35 -8.51
N GLY A 157 -7.73 35.03 -8.14
CA GLY A 157 -8.43 33.82 -8.57
C GLY A 157 -8.75 33.78 -10.07
N LYS A 158 -8.81 34.95 -10.73
CA LYS A 158 -9.01 35.07 -12.19
C LYS A 158 -7.72 34.84 -13.00
N MET A 159 -6.55 35.01 -12.36
CA MET A 159 -5.24 34.82 -12.98
C MET A 159 -4.70 33.40 -12.83
N LEU A 160 -5.30 32.57 -11.96
CA LEU A 160 -4.82 31.22 -11.70
C LEU A 160 -5.35 30.21 -12.72
N PRO A 161 -4.55 29.21 -13.09
CA PRO A 161 -4.92 28.22 -14.09
C PRO A 161 -6.10 27.37 -13.62
N ILE A 162 -7.16 27.35 -14.42
CA ILE A 162 -8.29 26.43 -14.27
C ILE A 162 -7.89 25.12 -14.94
N TYR A 163 -7.87 24.03 -14.16
CA TYR A 163 -7.52 22.73 -14.68
C TYR A 163 -8.78 21.94 -15.05
N SER A 164 -8.81 21.46 -16.29
CA SER A 164 -9.81 20.47 -16.69
C SER A 164 -9.57 19.16 -15.93
N LYS A 165 -10.66 18.44 -15.65
CA LYS A 165 -10.65 17.13 -14.98
C LYS A 165 -9.61 16.16 -15.55
N GLY A 166 -9.50 16.09 -16.88
CA GLY A 166 -8.59 15.19 -17.57
C GLY A 166 -7.11 15.56 -17.44
N VAL A 167 -6.77 16.85 -17.32
CA VAL A 167 -5.39 17.30 -17.08
C VAL A 167 -4.99 16.96 -15.65
N LEU A 168 -5.86 17.24 -14.68
CA LEU A 168 -5.60 16.98 -13.27
C LEU A 168 -5.39 15.48 -12.98
N VAL A 169 -6.26 14.62 -13.52
CA VAL A 169 -6.12 13.16 -13.40
C VAL A 169 -4.80 12.65 -13.99
N ARG A 170 -4.37 13.20 -15.13
CA ARG A 170 -3.09 12.83 -15.75
C ARG A 170 -1.91 13.26 -14.87
N GLY A 171 -1.92 14.49 -14.34
CA GLY A 171 -0.89 14.97 -13.43
C GLY A 171 -0.78 14.14 -12.15
N LEU A 172 -1.92 13.85 -11.51
CA LEU A 172 -1.97 12.99 -10.33
C LEU A 172 -1.43 11.60 -10.61
N ARG A 173 -1.84 10.99 -11.74
CA ARG A 173 -1.33 9.68 -12.11
C ARG A 173 0.17 9.72 -12.35
N LEU A 174 0.70 10.75 -13.02
CA LEU A 174 2.14 10.87 -13.26
C LEU A 174 2.92 10.92 -11.94
N ILE A 175 2.46 11.67 -10.95
CA ILE A 175 3.15 11.80 -9.66
C ILE A 175 3.01 10.52 -8.83
N TRP A 176 1.78 10.14 -8.49
CA TRP A 176 1.53 9.05 -7.54
C TRP A 176 1.93 7.68 -8.08
N LEU A 177 1.69 7.42 -9.37
CA LEU A 177 2.11 6.15 -9.97
C LEU A 177 3.64 6.04 -10.02
N SER A 178 4.35 7.13 -10.31
CA SER A 178 5.82 7.11 -10.37
C SER A 178 6.42 6.89 -9.00
N ILE A 179 5.93 7.59 -7.97
CA ILE A 179 6.33 7.38 -6.57
C ILE A 179 6.07 5.93 -6.15
N HIS A 180 4.87 5.41 -6.42
CA HIS A 180 4.52 4.05 -6.05
C HIS A 180 5.42 3.01 -6.73
N ILE A 181 5.67 3.13 -8.04
CA ILE A 181 6.56 2.20 -8.77
C ILE A 181 8.00 2.27 -8.23
N PHE A 182 8.49 3.47 -7.93
CA PHE A 182 9.82 3.66 -7.35
C PHE A 182 9.94 2.96 -5.99
N LEU A 183 8.99 3.20 -5.09
CA LEU A 183 8.95 2.58 -3.76
C LEU A 183 8.79 1.06 -3.84
N VAL A 184 7.95 0.55 -4.75
CA VAL A 184 7.80 -0.91 -4.99
C VAL A 184 9.14 -1.52 -5.44
N SER A 185 9.91 -0.81 -6.26
CA SER A 185 11.21 -1.30 -6.73
C SER A 185 12.20 -1.43 -5.58
N ILE A 186 12.27 -0.43 -4.69
CA ILE A 186 13.08 -0.49 -3.47
C ILE A 186 12.59 -1.62 -2.56
N PHE A 187 11.28 -1.70 -2.33
CA PHE A 187 10.66 -2.73 -1.49
C PHE A 187 11.02 -4.14 -1.94
N VAL A 188 10.95 -4.44 -3.24
CA VAL A 188 11.28 -5.77 -3.77
C VAL A 188 12.76 -6.13 -3.55
N ILE A 189 13.67 -5.17 -3.73
CA ILE A 189 15.10 -5.39 -3.45
C ILE A 189 15.30 -5.67 -1.96
N MET A 190 14.69 -4.86 -1.10
CA MET A 190 14.78 -5.03 0.34
C MET A 190 14.14 -6.34 0.82
N LEU A 191 13.06 -6.78 0.19
CA LEU A 191 12.45 -8.08 0.49
C LEU A 191 13.42 -9.23 0.21
N GLY A 192 14.17 -9.16 -0.90
CA GLY A 192 15.20 -10.15 -1.22
C GLY A 192 16.27 -10.24 -0.14
N PHE A 193 16.79 -9.09 0.30
CA PHE A 193 17.76 -9.03 1.40
C PHE A 193 17.17 -9.48 2.74
N HIS A 194 15.91 -9.12 3.04
CA HIS A 194 15.24 -9.55 4.27
C HIS A 194 15.15 -11.07 4.35
N ILE A 195 14.72 -11.72 3.27
CA ILE A 195 14.66 -13.19 3.18
C ILE A 195 16.08 -13.78 3.31
N PHE A 196 17.06 -13.22 2.60
CA PHE A 196 18.44 -13.70 2.70
C PHE A 196 18.99 -13.60 4.13
N LEU A 197 18.83 -12.46 4.81
CA LEU A 197 19.27 -12.28 6.19
C LEU A 197 18.55 -13.25 7.15
N ALA A 198 17.24 -13.44 6.99
CA ALA A 198 16.44 -14.31 7.85
C ALA A 198 16.83 -15.80 7.79
N TYR A 199 17.38 -16.26 6.67
CA TYR A 199 17.79 -17.67 6.49
C TYR A 199 19.28 -17.92 6.66
N TYR A 200 20.14 -16.92 6.43
CA TYR A 200 21.59 -17.11 6.43
C TYR A 200 22.33 -16.44 7.60
N PHE A 201 21.69 -15.53 8.34
CA PHE A 201 22.34 -14.75 9.42
C PHE A 201 21.48 -14.66 10.70
N GLN A 202 20.90 -15.79 11.13
CA GLN A 202 20.05 -15.87 12.34
C GLN A 202 20.81 -15.52 13.63
#